data_AF-A0A925DF44-F1
#
_entry.id   AF-A0A925DF44-F1
#
_cell.length_a   1.000
_cell.length_b   1.000
_cell.length_c   1.000
_cell.angle_alpha   90.00
_cell.angle_beta   90.00
_cell.angle_gamma   90.00
#
_symmetry.space_group_name_H-M   'P 1'
#
loop_
_entity.id
_entity.type
_entity.pdbx_description
1 polymer ?
#
loop_
_entity_poly.entity_id
_entity_poly.type
_entity_poly.pdbx_seq_one_letter_code
_entity_poly.pdbx_strand_id
1 'polypeptide(L)' 'AKSINVPQQRIGAIISHGRAISADTDLRLCHFFKLSDGFFLRLQAQHDLAVARVGLKRELENMPRCEDANS' A
#
# COMPACT_ATOMS: atom_id res chain seq x y z
N ALA A 1 -3.04 28.11 11.74
CA ALA A 1 -2.11 26.99 11.53
C ALA A 1 -2.47 25.77 12.41
N LYS A 2 -3.65 25.16 12.23
CA LYS A 2 -4.15 24.02 13.03
C LYS A 2 -5.05 23.09 12.20
N SER A 3 -4.56 22.53 11.08
CA SER A 3 -5.48 21.92 10.09
C SER A 3 -5.09 20.55 9.58
N ILE A 4 -4.23 19.83 10.29
CA ILE A 4 -4.16 18.39 10.16
C ILE A 4 -4.27 17.87 11.59
N ASN A 5 -5.40 17.27 11.93
CA ASN A 5 -5.72 16.73 13.27
C ASN A 5 -4.85 15.51 13.63
N VAL A 6 -3.67 15.41 13.02
CA VAL A 6 -2.59 14.47 13.32
C VAL A 6 -1.32 15.31 13.35
N PRO A 7 -0.60 15.35 14.48
CA PRO A 7 0.68 16.02 14.57
C PRO A 7 1.58 15.55 13.41
N GLN A 8 2.22 16.47 12.67
CA GLN A 8 3.15 16.09 11.59
C GLN A 8 4.18 15.04 12.03
N GLN A 9 4.56 15.05 13.32
CA GLN A 9 5.42 14.04 13.93
C GLN A 9 4.87 12.60 13.85
N ARG A 10 3.55 12.40 13.91
CA ARG A 10 2.93 11.07 13.78
C ARG A 10 2.98 10.54 12.35
N ILE A 11 2.82 11.42 11.36
CA ILE A 11 2.95 11.05 9.94
C ILE A 11 4.40 10.66 9.64
N GLY A 12 5.36 11.50 10.07
CA GLY A 12 6.79 11.19 9.93
C GLY A 12 7.18 9.90 10.65
N ALA A 13 6.62 9.64 11.83
CA ALA A 13 6.86 8.39 12.55
C ALA A 13 6.28 7.16 11.82
N ILE A 14 5.10 7.23 11.21
CA ILE A 14 4.55 6.09 10.44
C ILE A 14 5.46 5.74 9.25
N ILE A 15 5.89 6.76 8.50
CA ILE A 15 6.82 6.58 7.37
C ILE A 15 8.18 6.06 7.85
N SER A 16 8.67 6.58 8.98
CA SER A 16 10.00 6.25 9.49
C SER A 16 10.07 4.94 10.29
N HIS A 17 8.95 4.40 10.77
CA HIS A 17 8.92 3.22 11.67
C HIS A 17 8.34 1.97 11.00
N GLY A 18 8.17 1.98 9.67
CA GLY A 18 7.79 0.78 8.90
C GLY A 18 6.39 0.26 9.20
N ARG A 19 5.46 1.11 9.69
CA ARG A 19 4.06 0.71 9.85
C ARG A 19 3.33 0.83 8.51
N ALA A 20 2.51 -0.17 8.19
CA ALA A 20 1.63 -0.13 7.02
C ALA A 20 0.73 1.12 7.04
N ILE A 21 0.56 1.73 5.88
CA ILE A 21 -0.26 2.94 5.72
C ILE A 21 -1.74 2.57 5.90
N SER A 22 -2.44 3.26 6.82
CA SER A 22 -3.88 3.12 7.01
C SER A 22 -4.66 4.10 6.12
N ALA A 23 -5.97 3.85 5.92
CA ALA A 23 -6.84 4.75 5.16
C ALA A 23 -6.90 6.19 5.73
N ASP A 24 -6.95 6.34 7.06
CA ASP A 24 -6.88 7.67 7.70
C ASP A 24 -5.56 8.40 7.38
N THR A 25 -4.45 7.65 7.37
CA THR A 25 -3.12 8.22 7.06
C THR A 25 -3.03 8.61 5.60
N ASP A 26 -3.51 7.75 4.70
CA ASP A 26 -3.56 8.02 3.26
C ASP A 26 -4.37 9.29 2.95
N LEU A 27 -5.58 9.44 3.49
CA LEU A 27 -6.41 10.61 3.25
C LEU A 27 -5.74 11.90 3.76
N ARG A 28 -5.08 11.85 4.92
CA ARG A 28 -4.36 13.01 5.47
C ARG A 28 -3.16 13.40 4.62
N LEU A 29 -2.42 12.41 4.13
CA LEU A 29 -1.27 12.63 3.25
C LEU A 29 -1.71 13.14 1.87
N CYS A 30 -2.74 12.54 1.28
CA CYS A 30 -3.29 12.95 -0.01
C CYS A 30 -3.83 14.38 0.05
N HIS A 31 -4.56 14.72 1.11
CA HIS A 31 -5.02 16.09 1.33
C HIS A 31 -3.85 17.08 1.47
N PHE A 32 -2.82 16.73 2.27
CA PHE A 32 -1.67 17.59 2.49
C PHE A 32 -0.86 17.84 1.20
N PHE A 33 -0.62 16.79 0.41
CA PHE A 33 0.16 16.86 -0.82
C PHE A 33 -0.67 17.17 -2.08
N LYS A 34 -1.99 17.36 -1.94
CA LYS A 34 -2.93 17.53 -3.06
C LYS A 34 -2.86 16.38 -4.08
N LEU A 35 -2.72 15.16 -3.57
CA LEU A 35 -2.75 13.92 -4.36
C LEU A 35 -4.15 13.31 -4.33
N SER A 36 -4.40 12.32 -5.20
CA SER A 36 -5.66 11.58 -5.22
C SER A 36 -5.76 10.61 -4.05
N ASP A 37 -6.96 10.48 -3.49
CA ASP A 37 -7.26 9.52 -2.43
C ASP A 37 -6.80 8.10 -2.81
N GLY A 38 -6.26 7.38 -1.84
CA GLY A 38 -5.70 6.05 -1.99
C GLY A 38 -4.32 6.00 -2.64
N PHE A 39 -3.67 7.13 -2.93
CA PHE A 39 -2.36 7.15 -3.60
C PHE A 39 -1.31 6.32 -2.84
N PHE A 40 -1.20 6.54 -1.52
CA PHE A 40 -0.20 5.87 -0.71
C PHE A 40 -0.59 4.42 -0.40
N LEU A 41 -1.89 4.14 -0.23
CA LEU A 41 -2.39 2.77 -0.13
C LEU A 41 -2.09 1.94 -1.37
N ARG A 42 -2.28 2.51 -2.58
CA ARG A 42 -1.92 1.85 -3.83
C ARG A 42 -0.42 1.58 -3.93
N LEU A 43 0.41 2.53 -3.49
CA LEU A 43 1.86 2.36 -3.47
C LEU A 43 2.28 1.21 -2.53
N GLN A 44 1.71 1.16 -1.31
CA GLN A 44 1.93 0.06 -0.36
C GLN A 44 1.53 -1.28 -0.98
N ALA A 45 0.33 -1.35 -1.58
CA ALA A 45 -0.16 -2.58 -2.21
C ALA A 45 0.74 -3.04 -3.38
N GLN A 46 1.22 -2.11 -4.21
CA GLN A 46 2.15 -2.42 -5.31
C GLN A 46 3.47 -2.98 -4.79
N HIS A 47 4.02 -2.39 -3.73
CA HIS A 47 5.22 -2.89 -3.08
C HIS A 47 5.00 -4.30 -2.51
N ASP A 48 3.92 -4.50 -1.76
CA ASP A 48 3.61 -5.79 -1.15
C ASP A 48 3.38 -6.88 -2.20
N LEU A 49 2.71 -6.54 -3.31
CA LEU A 49 2.56 -7.43 -4.46
C LEU A 49 3.91 -7.77 -5.11
N ALA A 50 4.82 -6.81 -5.25
CA ALA A 50 6.14 -7.06 -5.82
C ALA A 50 6.96 -8.01 -4.93
N VAL A 51 6.95 -7.79 -3.61
CA VAL A 51 7.62 -8.66 -2.64
C VAL A 51 6.99 -10.06 -2.63
N ALA A 52 5.66 -10.14 -2.55
CA ALA A 52 4.95 -11.42 -2.57
C ALA A 52 5.19 -12.19 -3.88
N ARG A 53 5.22 -11.51 -5.03
CA ARG A 53 5.50 -12.12 -6.32
C ARG A 53 6.90 -12.74 -6.39
N VAL A 54 7.90 -12.12 -5.76
CA VAL A 54 9.25 -12.70 -5.67
C VAL A 54 9.23 -13.99 -4.83
N GLY A 55 8.54 -13.97 -3.69
CA GLY A 55 8.44 -15.14 -2.82
C GLY A 55 7.62 -16.30 -3.42
N LEU A 56 6.52 -15.97 -4.10
CA LEU A 56 5.55 -16.93 -4.65
C LEU A 56 5.89 -17.38 -6.08
N LYS A 57 7.01 -16.94 -6.66
CA LYS A 57 7.32 -17.14 -8.09
C LYS A 57 7.14 -18.59 -8.54
N ARG A 58 7.74 -19.55 -7.83
CA ARG A 58 7.67 -20.98 -8.17
C ARG A 58 6.29 -21.59 -7.97
N GLU A 59 5.54 -21.10 -6.99
CA GLU A 59 4.19 -21.60 -6.71
C GLU A 59 3.23 -21.12 -7.81
N LEU A 60 3.30 -19.84 -8.18
CA LEU A 60 2.51 -19.25 -9.25
C LEU A 60 2.85 -19.81 -10.64
N GLU A 61 4.07 -20.28 -10.88
CA GLU A 61 4.47 -20.96 -12.13
C GLU A 61 3.81 -22.34 -12.29
N ASN A 62 3.53 -23.04 -11.17
CA ASN A 62 2.98 -24.40 -11.18
C ASN A 62 1.47 -24.43 -10.88
N MET A 63 0.89 -23.31 -10.46
CA MET A 63 -0.54 -23.21 -10.17
C MET A 63 -1.34 -23.15 -11.48
N PRO A 64 -2.27 -24.09 -11.72
CA PRO A 64 -3.14 -24.03 -12.90
C PRO A 64 -4.00 -22.77 -12.84
N ARG A 65 -4.13 -22.06 -13.97
CA ARG A 65 -5.08 -20.95 -14.03
C ARG A 65 -6.48 -21.52 -14.16
N CYS A 66 -7.47 -20.80 -13.66
CA CYS A 66 -8.87 -21.22 -13.73
C CYS A 66 -9.34 -21.46 -15.19
N GLU A 67 -8.68 -20.85 -16.19
CA GLU A 67 -8.95 -21.09 -17.62
C GLU A 67 -8.47 -22.48 -18.10
N ASP A 68 -7.46 -23.07 -17.46
CA ASP A 68 -6.86 -24.35 -17.90
C ASP A 68 -7.60 -25.58 -17.34
N ALA A 69 -8.58 -25.38 -16.45
CA ALA A 69 -9.30 -26.46 -15.74
C ALA A 69 -10.48 -27.06 -16.52
N ASN A 70 -10.68 -26.66 -17.79
CA ASN A 70 -11.85 -27.02 -18.59
C ASN A 70 -11.52 -27.69 -19.94
N SER A 71 -10.34 -28.32 -20.07
CA SER A 71 -9.97 -29.17 -21.23
C SER A 71 -9.77 -30.63 -20.81
#